data_AF-A0A1B6FLJ9-F1
#
_entry.id   AF-A0A1B6FLJ9-F1
#
_cell.length_a   1.000
_cell.length_b   1.000
_cell.length_c   1.000
_cell.angle_alpha   90.00
_cell.angle_beta   90.00
_cell.angle_gamma   90.00
#
_symmetry.space_group_name_H-M   'P 1'
#
loop_
_entity.id
_entity.type
_entity.pdbx_description
1 polymer ?
#
loop_
_entity_poly.entity_id
_entity_poly.type
_entity_poly.pdbx_seq_one_letter_code
_entity_poly.pdbx_strand_id
1 'polypeptide(L)'
;ANHVKVLKLLKGQDGKVNGVRLRDELTAKEWEVKAKCVINATGPMTDSRRLLDNQEARKICAPSSGVHIVLPGYYSPEKMGLLDPSTSDGRVIFFLPWQKHTIAGTTDLPCEVTHSPTP
;
A
#
# COMPACT_ATOMS: atom_id res chain seq x y z
N ALA A 1 0.92 -6.86 16.07
CA ALA A 1 -0.01 -7.91 15.61
C ALA A 1 -0.31 -7.67 14.15
N ASN A 2 -0.02 -8.63 13.28
CA ASN A 2 -0.49 -8.68 11.88
C ASN A 2 -1.90 -9.32 11.84
N HIS A 3 -2.58 -9.25 10.69
CA HIS A 3 -3.95 -9.75 10.49
C HIS A 3 -5.00 -9.15 11.45
N VAL A 4 -4.77 -7.91 11.90
CA VAL A 4 -5.71 -7.17 12.74
C VAL A 4 -6.14 -5.91 12.01
N LYS A 5 -7.44 -5.81 11.73
CA LYS A 5 -8.03 -4.69 11.00
C LYS A 5 -8.68 -3.70 11.95
N VAL A 6 -8.45 -2.41 11.72
CA VAL A 6 -9.20 -1.34 12.38
C VAL A 6 -10.60 -1.29 11.77
N LEU A 7 -11.62 -1.42 12.61
CA LEU A 7 -13.02 -1.28 12.21
C LEU A 7 -13.54 0.14 12.43
N LYS A 8 -13.20 0.75 13.57
CA LYS A 8 -13.69 2.07 13.97
C LYS A 8 -12.65 2.84 14.79
N LEU A 9 -12.73 4.16 14.72
CA LEU A 9 -12.05 5.06 15.65
C LEU A 9 -12.96 5.32 16.85
N LEU A 10 -12.41 5.30 18.06
CA LEU A 10 -13.12 5.64 19.28
C LEU A 10 -12.84 7.11 19.61
N LYS A 11 -13.89 7.87 19.95
CA LYS A 11 -13.79 9.30 20.28
C LYS A 11 -14.23 9.57 21.72
N GLY A 12 -13.57 10.53 22.35
CA GLY A 12 -13.99 11.08 23.65
C GLY A 12 -15.18 12.04 23.51
N GLN A 13 -15.66 12.55 24.64
CA GLN A 13 -16.71 13.59 24.67
C GLN A 13 -16.26 14.89 24.00
N ASP A 14 -14.95 15.14 23.94
CA ASP A 14 -14.32 16.27 23.26
C ASP A 14 -14.19 16.06 21.73
N GLY A 15 -14.69 14.94 21.21
CA GLY A 15 -14.62 14.57 19.79
C GLY A 15 -13.23 14.08 19.34
N LYS A 16 -12.24 14.02 20.23
CA LYS A 16 -10.89 13.57 19.88
C LYS A 16 -10.79 12.06 19.88
N VAL A 17 -10.00 11.52 18.94
CA VAL A 17 -9.72 10.08 18.88
C VAL A 17 -8.90 9.66 20.10
N ASN A 18 -9.37 8.64 20.82
CA ASN A 18 -8.75 8.11 22.04
C ASN A 18 -8.58 6.59 22.02
N GLY A 19 -8.76 5.96 20.86
CA GLY A 19 -8.63 4.52 20.70
C GLY A 19 -9.20 4.02 19.40
N VAL A 20 -9.23 2.70 19.25
CA VAL A 20 -9.71 1.99 18.07
C VAL A 20 -10.46 0.72 18.46
N ARG A 21 -11.45 0.34 17.65
CA ARG A 21 -12.04 -0.99 17.65
C ARG A 21 -11.38 -1.82 16.56
N LEU A 22 -10.90 -3.00 16.94
CA LEU A 22 -10.12 -3.89 16.11
C LEU A 22 -10.87 -5.20 15.88
N ARG A 23 -10.51 -5.90 14.79
CA ARG A 23 -10.91 -7.28 14.52
C ARG A 23 -9.70 -8.10 14.11
N ASP A 24 -9.51 -9.24 14.74
CA ASP A 24 -8.62 -10.29 14.25
C ASP A 24 -9.29 -10.95 13.04
N GLU A 25 -8.65 -10.87 11.88
CA GLU A 25 -9.20 -11.39 10.63
C GLU A 25 -9.14 -12.92 10.53
N LEU A 26 -8.36 -13.59 11.40
CA LEU A 26 -8.26 -15.05 11.45
C LEU A 26 -9.32 -15.66 12.36
N THR A 27 -9.63 -15.00 13.50
CA THR A 27 -10.57 -15.53 14.49
C THR A 27 -11.91 -14.79 14.54
N ALA A 28 -12.05 -13.69 13.79
CA ALA A 28 -13.17 -12.76 13.82
C ALA A 28 -13.44 -12.10 15.18
N LYS A 29 -12.58 -12.31 16.19
CA LYS A 29 -12.72 -11.67 17.51
C LYS A 29 -12.49 -10.18 17.40
N GLU A 30 -13.29 -9.41 18.13
CA GLU A 30 -13.19 -7.96 18.19
C GLU A 30 -12.90 -7.48 19.61
N TRP A 31 -12.11 -6.42 19.71
CA TRP A 31 -11.81 -5.76 20.98
C TRP A 31 -11.48 -4.29 20.76
N GLU A 32 -11.45 -3.54 21.85
CA GLU A 32 -11.08 -2.13 21.85
C GLU A 32 -9.69 -1.92 22.46
N VAL A 33 -8.96 -0.96 21.92
CA VAL A 33 -7.69 -0.50 22.47
C VAL A 33 -7.78 1.01 22.68
N LYS A 34 -7.53 1.46 23.91
CA LYS A 34 -7.40 2.88 24.25
C LYS A 34 -5.97 3.34 24.00
N ALA A 35 -5.82 4.55 23.48
CA ALA A 35 -4.53 5.16 23.19
C ALA A 35 -4.60 6.68 23.35
N LYS A 36 -3.48 7.29 23.76
CA LYS A 36 -3.36 8.76 23.83
C LYS A 36 -3.26 9.40 22.44
N CYS A 37 -2.80 8.65 21.45
CA CYS A 37 -2.62 9.09 20.06
C CYS A 37 -2.84 7.90 19.12
N VAL A 38 -3.42 8.16 17.95
CA VAL A 38 -3.62 7.18 16.87
C VAL A 38 -3.00 7.76 15.60
N ILE A 39 -2.07 7.03 14.99
CA ILE A 39 -1.40 7.42 13.74
C ILE A 39 -1.98 6.61 12.59
N ASN A 40 -2.45 7.28 11.55
CA ASN A 40 -2.88 6.63 10.30
C ASN A 40 -1.68 6.47 9.36
N ALA A 41 -1.14 5.25 9.27
CA ALA A 41 -0.03 4.90 8.38
C ALA A 41 -0.42 3.79 7.38
N THR A 42 -1.65 3.80 6.87
CA THR A 42 -2.19 2.69 6.06
C THR A 42 -1.92 2.79 4.55
N GLY A 43 -0.86 3.51 4.14
CA GLY A 43 -0.46 3.62 2.72
C GLY A 43 -1.62 4.06 1.80
N PRO A 44 -1.86 3.38 0.66
CA PRO A 44 -2.96 3.70 -0.26
C PRO A 44 -4.35 3.72 0.41
N MET A 45 -4.55 2.97 1.49
CA MET A 45 -5.81 2.92 2.22
C MET A 45 -6.05 4.14 3.14
N THR A 46 -5.18 5.15 3.13
CA THR A 46 -5.23 6.31 4.03
C THR A 46 -6.60 6.99 4.06
N ASP A 47 -7.22 7.22 2.91
CA ASP A 47 -8.51 7.90 2.83
C ASP A 47 -9.64 7.06 3.42
N SER A 48 -9.55 5.72 3.33
CA SER A 48 -10.53 4.85 3.98
C SER A 48 -10.53 5.03 5.50
N ARG A 49 -9.38 5.35 6.10
CA ARG A 49 -9.26 5.61 7.55
C ARG A 49 -9.71 7.02 7.90
N ARG A 50 -9.39 8.01 7.05
CA ARG A 50 -9.85 9.40 7.23
C ARG A 50 -11.38 9.50 7.14
N LEU A 51 -12.02 8.74 6.26
CA LEU A 51 -13.48 8.68 6.14
C LEU A 51 -14.17 8.00 7.33
N LEU A 52 -13.47 7.14 8.10
CA LEU A 52 -13.98 6.64 9.39
C LEU A 52 -14.00 7.74 10.46
N ASP A 53 -13.13 8.75 10.34
CA ASP A 53 -13.06 9.87 11.26
C ASP A 53 -14.06 10.98 10.89
N ASN A 54 -14.09 11.34 9.61
CA ASN A 54 -14.93 12.37 9.02
C ASN A 54 -15.38 11.93 7.61
N GLN A 55 -16.67 11.67 7.43
CA GLN A 55 -17.23 11.21 6.16
C GLN A 55 -17.15 12.25 5.03
N GLU A 56 -17.01 13.54 5.37
CA GLU A 56 -16.89 14.64 4.41
C GLU A 56 -15.42 14.93 4.04
N ALA A 57 -14.48 14.15 4.57
CA ALA A 57 -13.07 14.34 4.27
C ALA A 57 -12.80 14.16 2.76
N ARG A 58 -12.26 15.21 2.13
CA ARG A 58 -11.77 15.14 0.75
C ARG A 58 -10.65 14.10 0.64
N LYS A 59 -10.75 13.20 -0.35
CA LYS A 59 -9.71 12.23 -0.68
C LYS A 59 -8.41 12.95 -1.10
N ILE A 60 -7.28 12.44 -0.64
CA ILE A 60 -5.94 12.99 -0.94
C ILE A 60 -5.03 11.97 -1.64
N CYS A 61 -5.36 10.68 -1.60
CA CYS A 61 -4.57 9.64 -2.22
C CYS A 61 -4.94 9.51 -3.71
N ALA A 62 -3.94 9.62 -4.58
CA ALA A 62 -4.02 9.29 -6.00
C ALA A 62 -3.20 8.00 -6.24
N PRO A 63 -3.82 6.82 -6.11
CA PRO A 63 -3.12 5.55 -6.26
C PRO A 63 -2.76 5.27 -7.74
N SER A 64 -1.60 4.64 -7.94
CA SER A 64 -1.26 3.98 -9.21
C SER A 64 -0.79 2.55 -8.96
N SER A 65 -1.04 1.68 -9.94
CA SER A 65 -0.62 0.29 -9.96
C SER A 65 0.63 0.16 -10.80
N GLY A 66 1.58 -0.63 -10.30
CA GLY A 66 2.82 -0.96 -10.99
C GLY A 66 3.13 -2.45 -10.87
N VAL A 67 3.51 -3.05 -12.00
CA VAL A 67 3.84 -4.46 -12.10
C VAL A 67 5.31 -4.62 -12.47
N HIS A 68 5.94 -5.63 -11.88
CA HIS A 68 7.24 -6.13 -12.29
C HIS A 68 7.11 -7.57 -12.77
N ILE A 69 7.92 -7.95 -13.75
CA ILE A 69 8.05 -9.32 -14.21
C ILE A 69 9.44 -9.87 -13.86
N VAL A 70 9.53 -11.19 -13.70
CA VAL A 70 10.79 -11.88 -13.46
C VAL A 70 11.22 -12.59 -14.73
N LEU A 71 12.42 -12.27 -15.20
CA LEU A 71 13.04 -12.80 -16.40
C LEU A 71 14.27 -13.65 -16.04
N PRO A 72 14.74 -14.52 -16.95
CA PRO A 72 16.02 -15.19 -16.80
C PRO A 72 17.18 -14.25 -16.45
N GLY A 73 18.18 -14.75 -15.70
CA GLY A 73 19.29 -13.93 -15.21
C GLY A 73 20.12 -13.25 -16.29
N TYR A 74 20.20 -13.82 -17.49
CA TYR A 74 20.99 -13.26 -18.60
C TYR A 74 20.45 -11.93 -19.17
N TYR A 75 19.28 -11.46 -18.71
CA TYR A 75 18.75 -10.14 -19.08
C TYR A 75 19.36 -8.96 -18.28
N SER A 76 20.19 -9.22 -17.26
CA SER A 76 20.97 -8.17 -16.58
C SER A 76 22.33 -8.70 -16.10
N PRO A 77 23.36 -7.87 -16.00
CA PRO A 77 24.62 -8.26 -15.37
C PRO A 77 24.42 -8.55 -13.87
N GLU A 78 25.05 -9.60 -13.34
CA GLU A 78 24.81 -10.07 -11.96
C GLU A 78 25.05 -9.01 -10.85
N LYS A 79 25.87 -7.99 -11.12
CA LYS A 79 26.30 -6.99 -10.13
C LYS A 79 25.90 -5.55 -10.51
N MET A 80 25.09 -5.37 -11.54
CA MET A 80 24.73 -4.04 -12.05
C MET A 80 23.30 -4.03 -12.56
N GLY A 81 22.54 -3.00 -12.14
CA GLY A 81 21.24 -2.70 -12.73
C GLY A 81 21.39 -1.94 -14.05
N LEU A 82 20.52 -2.25 -15.01
CA LEU A 82 20.40 -1.47 -16.24
C LEU A 82 19.16 -0.59 -16.17
N LEU A 83 19.24 0.55 -16.85
CA LEU A 83 18.16 1.52 -17.01
C LEU A 83 17.98 1.73 -18.51
N ASP A 84 16.77 1.49 -19.01
CA ASP A 84 16.38 1.81 -20.38
C ASP A 84 15.40 3.01 -20.37
N PRO A 85 15.85 4.19 -20.80
CA PRO A 85 15.01 5.38 -20.89
C PRO A 85 14.30 5.51 -22.25
N SER A 86 14.55 4.60 -23.21
CA SER A 86 14.07 4.69 -24.59
C SER A 86 12.83 3.83 -24.83
N THR A 87 11.85 3.87 -23.92
CA THR A 87 10.57 3.17 -24.11
C THR A 87 9.66 3.94 -25.08
N SER A 88 8.72 3.24 -25.71
CA SER A 88 7.78 3.83 -26.68
C SER A 88 6.85 4.90 -26.10
N ASP A 89 6.71 4.95 -24.78
CA ASP A 89 5.85 5.88 -24.03
C ASP A 89 6.65 6.89 -23.18
N GLY A 90 7.97 6.94 -23.33
CA GLY A 90 8.85 7.90 -22.66
C GLY A 90 9.09 7.64 -21.17
N ARG A 91 8.65 6.48 -20.65
CA ARG A 91 8.97 6.04 -19.29
C ARG A 91 10.35 5.40 -19.22
N VAL A 92 10.77 5.07 -18.00
CA VAL A 92 12.03 4.38 -17.73
C VAL A 92 11.72 2.98 -17.21
N ILE A 93 12.39 1.98 -17.78
CA ILE A 93 12.35 0.61 -17.28
C ILE A 93 13.70 0.26 -16.67
N PHE A 94 13.67 -0.40 -15.52
CA PHE A 94 14.83 -0.96 -14.85
C PHE A 94 14.92 -2.46 -15.09
N PHE A 95 16.13 -2.97 -15.25
CA PHE A 95 16.47 -4.39 -15.24
C PHE A 95 17.46 -4.63 -14.11
N LEU A 96 16.99 -5.24 -13.03
CA LEU A 96 17.78 -5.40 -11.81
C LEU A 96 18.09 -6.87 -11.54
N PRO A 97 19.36 -7.25 -11.32
CA PRO A 97 19.71 -8.60 -10.93
C PRO A 97 19.13 -8.92 -9.55
N TRP A 98 18.40 -10.02 -9.44
CA TRP A 98 17.79 -10.48 -8.20
C TRP A 98 17.67 -12.00 -8.17
N GLN A 99 18.29 -12.66 -7.17
CA GLN A 99 18.25 -14.11 -6.99
C GLN A 99 18.53 -14.92 -8.28
N LYS A 100 19.62 -14.58 -9.01
CA LYS A 100 20.00 -15.21 -10.30
C LYS A 100 19.00 -15.00 -11.46
N HIS A 101 18.03 -14.11 -11.26
CA HIS A 101 17.06 -13.66 -12.25
C HIS A 101 17.22 -12.16 -12.49
N THR A 102 16.42 -11.63 -13.40
CA THR A 102 16.29 -10.20 -13.63
C THR A 102 14.86 -9.76 -13.30
N ILE A 103 14.68 -8.80 -12.39
CA ILE A 103 13.40 -8.12 -12.22
C ILE A 103 13.35 -6.97 -13.23
N ALA A 104 12.31 -6.94 -14.05
CA ALA A 104 12.05 -5.87 -15.02
C ALA A 104 10.76 -5.11 -14.70
N GLY A 105 10.79 -3.78 -14.76
CA GLY A 105 9.63 -2.94 -14.47
C GLY A 105 9.98 -1.45 -14.29
N THR A 106 9.04 -0.61 -13.89
CA THR A 106 7.62 -0.91 -13.58
C THR A 106 6.67 -0.31 -14.62
N THR A 107 5.44 -0.81 -14.63
CA THR A 107 4.30 -0.07 -15.20
C THR A 107 3.80 1.01 -14.23
N ASP A 108 3.01 1.93 -14.75
CA ASP A 108 2.33 2.99 -14.01
C ASP A 108 0.95 3.20 -14.65
N LEU A 109 -0.10 2.79 -13.95
CA LEU A 109 -1.50 2.91 -14.38
C LEU A 109 -2.35 3.44 -13.22
N PRO A 110 -3.21 4.45 -13.42
CA PRO A 110 -4.21 4.82 -12.42
C PRO A 110 -5.04 3.60 -12.02
N CYS A 111 -5.32 3.44 -10.73
CA CYS A 111 -6.05 2.29 -10.24
C CYS A 111 -7.01 2.64 -9.11
N GLU A 112 -7.91 1.72 -8.77
CA GLU A 112 -8.66 1.78 -7.52
C GLU A 112 -7.87 1.09 -6.41
N VAL A 113 -8.03 1.56 -5.16
CA VAL A 113 -7.35 0.94 -4.02
C VAL A 113 -8.03 -0.37 -3.66
N THR A 114 -7.27 -1.46 -3.69
CA THR A 114 -7.70 -2.80 -3.26
C THR A 114 -6.65 -3.44 -2.35
N HIS A 115 -7.08 -4.36 -1.50
CA HIS A 115 -6.16 -5.19 -0.70
C HIS A 115 -5.39 -6.22 -1.54
N SER A 116 -5.92 -6.57 -2.71
CA SER A 116 -5.35 -7.57 -3.61
C SER A 116 -5.33 -7.00 -5.04
N PRO A 117 -4.35 -6.14 -5.37
CA PRO A 117 -4.22 -5.62 -6.73
C PRO A 117 -3.85 -6.76 -7.68
N THR A 118 -4.46 -6.76 -8.87
CA THR A 118 -4.15 -7.70 -9.94
C THR A 118 -3.45 -6.96 -11.08
N PRO A 119 -2.58 -7.63 -11.86
CA PRO A 119 -2.01 -7.10 -13.09
C PRO A 119 -3.07 -6.71 -14.12
#